data_AF-A0A7C4VIE6-F1
#
_entry.id   AF-A0A7C4VIE6-F1
#
_cell.length_a   1.000
_cell.length_b   1.000
_cell.length_c   1.000
_cell.angle_alpha   90.00
_cell.angle_beta   90.00
_cell.angle_gamma   90.00
#
_symmetry.space_group_name_H-M   'P 1'
#
loop_
_entity.id
_entity.type
_entity.pdbx_description
1 polymer ?
#
loop_
_entity_poly.entity_id
_entity_poly.type
_entity_poly.pdbx_seq_one_letter_code
_entity_poly.pdbx_strand_id
1 'polypeptide(L)' 'MAKCPNCKNENPKPAKTWKYGIFTVQAYTCNNCQTQYREYYGKNGKHSFTLKLEKGKGLHKGIKNNYY' A
#
# COMPACT_ATOMS: atom_id res chain seq x y z
N MET A 1 -2.16 -10.14 -5.09
CA MET A 1 -3.18 -9.07 -5.18
C MET A 1 -3.15 -8.30 -3.87
N ALA A 2 -3.19 -6.97 -3.91
CA ALA A 2 -3.09 -6.17 -2.69
C ALA A 2 -4.47 -6.07 -2.03
N LYS A 3 -4.56 -6.22 -0.70
CA LYS A 3 -5.82 -5.97 0.02
C LYS A 3 -5.87 -4.53 0.51
N CYS A 4 -7.01 -3.89 0.33
CA CYS A 4 -7.22 -2.54 0.85
C CYS A 4 -7.12 -2.57 2.39
N PRO A 5 -6.24 -1.76 3.01
CA PRO A 5 -6.09 -1.75 4.47
C PRO A 5 -7.32 -1.19 5.20
N ASN A 6 -8.26 -0.57 4.48
CA ASN A 6 -9.47 0.03 5.05
C ASN A 6 -10.66 -0.94 4.97
N CYS A 7 -11.13 -1.27 3.76
CA CYS A 7 -12.30 -2.12 3.57
C CYS A 7 -11.99 -3.60 3.31
N LYS A 8 -10.71 -4.00 3.35
CA LYS A 8 -10.22 -5.38 3.12
C LYS A 8 -10.51 -5.97 1.72
N ASN A 9 -11.18 -5.24 0.83
CA ASN A 9 -11.38 -5.66 -0.56
C ASN A 9 -10.07 -5.84 -1.30
N GLU A 10 -10.09 -6.77 -2.24
CA GLU A 10 -8.98 -7.01 -3.14
C GLU A 10 -8.86 -5.89 -4.16
N ASN A 11 -7.62 -5.48 -4.41
CA ASN A 11 -7.27 -4.54 -5.45
C ASN A 11 -6.31 -5.25 -6.42
N PRO A 12 -6.79 -5.62 -7.63
CA PRO A 12 -6.04 -6.50 -8.51
C PRO A 12 -4.80 -5.82 -9.10
N LYS A 13 -4.84 -4.50 -9.34
CA LYS A 13 -3.78 -3.78 -10.02
C LYS A 13 -3.40 -2.48 -9.32
N PRO A 14 -2.10 -2.16 -9.19
CA PRO A 14 -1.67 -0.84 -8.75
C PRO A 14 -2.02 0.21 -9.81
N ALA A 15 -2.49 1.37 -9.37
CA ALA A 15 -2.73 2.53 -10.22
C ALA A 15 -1.43 3.11 -10.77
N LYS A 16 -0.35 3.07 -9.98
CA LYS A 16 0.97 3.54 -10.38
C LYS A 16 2.07 2.78 -9.65
N THR A 17 3.16 2.50 -10.34
CA THR A 17 4.36 1.88 -9.76
C THR A 17 5.56 2.76 -10.06
N TRP A 18 6.42 3.02 -9.07
CA TRP A 18 7.67 3.76 -9.25
C TRP A 18 8.75 3.27 -8.29
N LYS A 19 10.01 3.65 -8.51
CA LYS A 19 11.11 3.38 -7.58
C LYS A 19 11.34 4.56 -6.64
N TYR A 20 11.58 4.28 -5.36
CA TYR A 20 11.91 5.26 -4.34
C TYR A 20 13.11 4.74 -3.53
N GLY A 21 14.30 5.21 -3.88
CA GLY A 21 15.56 4.69 -3.33
C GLY A 21 15.70 3.18 -3.57
N ILE A 22 15.83 2.42 -2.50
CA ILE A 22 15.90 0.95 -2.54
C ILE A 22 14.54 0.25 -2.66
N PHE A 23 13.45 1.02 -2.63
CA PHE A 23 12.09 0.48 -2.62
C PHE A 23 11.42 0.57 -3.99
N THR A 24 10.69 -0.47 -4.36
CA THR A 24 9.66 -0.40 -5.39
C THR A 24 8.34 -0.04 -4.72
N VAL A 25 7.75 1.07 -5.12
CA VAL A 25 6.49 1.57 -4.57
C VAL A 25 5.36 1.27 -5.54
N GLN A 26 4.30 0.65 -5.03
CA GLN A 26 3.07 0.41 -5.77
C GLN A 26 1.94 1.18 -5.08
N ALA A 27 1.39 2.18 -5.77
CA ALA A 27 0.24 2.91 -5.30
C ALA A 27 -1.06 2.28 -5.78
N TYR A 28 -2.01 2.24 -4.88
CA TYR A 28 -3.32 1.66 -5.07
C TYR A 28 -4.38 2.67 -4.66
N THR A 29 -5.44 2.72 -5.46
CA THR A 29 -6.68 3.38 -5.10
C THR A 29 -7.72 2.29 -4.99
N CYS A 30 -8.33 2.12 -3.82
CA CYS A 30 -9.40 1.13 -3.67
C CYS A 30 -10.64 1.59 -4.42
N ASN A 31 -11.14 0.79 -5.37
CA ASN A 31 -12.35 1.14 -6.12
C ASN A 31 -13.62 1.18 -5.25
N ASN A 32 -13.63 0.46 -4.11
CA ASN A 32 -14.79 0.40 -3.23
C ASN A 32 -14.87 1.58 -2.25
N CYS A 33 -13.80 1.80 -1.47
CA CYS A 33 -13.79 2.83 -0.42
C CYS A 33 -12.96 4.07 -0.78
N GLN A 34 -12.48 4.17 -2.02
CA GLN A 34 -11.64 5.26 -2.55
C GLN A 34 -10.36 5.56 -1.73
N THR A 35 -10.01 4.68 -0.80
CA THR A 35 -8.82 4.85 0.04
C THR A 35 -7.58 4.66 -0.80
N GLN A 36 -6.68 5.65 -0.74
CA GLN A 36 -5.38 5.58 -1.37
C GLN A 36 -4.38 4.99 -0.39
N TYR A 37 -3.63 4.00 -0.86
CA TYR A 37 -2.56 3.37 -0.08
C TYR A 37 -1.40 3.00 -0.99
N ARG A 38 -0.24 2.79 -0.40
CA ARG A 38 1.01 2.53 -1.09
C ARG A 38 1.70 1.36 -0.42
N GLU A 39 2.09 0.38 -1.21
CA GLU A 39 2.90 -0.74 -0.76
C GLU A 39 4.35 -0.52 -1.18
N TYR A 40 5.27 -0.72 -0.25
CA TYR A 40 6.69 -0.57 -0.48
C TYR A 40 7.31 -1.96 -0.45
N TYR A 41 8.00 -2.32 -1.52
CA TYR A 41 8.73 -3.58 -1.66
C TYR A 41 10.23 -3.28 -1.63
N GLY A 42 10.99 -4.00 -0.82
CA GLY A 42 12.44 -3.83 -0.71
C GLY A 42 13.18 -4.42 -1.91
N LYS A 43 14.52 -4.39 -1.82
CA LYS A 43 15.45 -4.77 -2.89
C LYS A 43 15.21 -6.17 -3.48
N ASN A 44 14.63 -7.09 -2.72
CA ASN A 44 14.37 -8.48 -3.12
C ASN A 44 12.90 -8.73 -3.52
N GLY A 45 12.11 -7.68 -3.75
CA GLY A 45 10.67 -7.80 -3.97
C GLY A 45 9.87 -8.18 -2.71
N LYS A 46 10.53 -8.28 -1.55
CA LYS A 46 9.86 -8.51 -0.26
C LYS A 46 9.07 -7.27 0.13
N HIS A 47 7.78 -7.43 0.36
CA HIS A 47 6.93 -6.39 0.92
C HIS A 47 7.54 -5.90 2.24
N SER A 48 7.76 -4.59 2.37
CA SER A 48 8.40 -3.93 3.52
C SER A 48 7.39 -3.24 4.42
N PHE A 49 6.48 -2.41 3.89
CA PHE A 49 5.41 -1.78 4.66
C PHE A 49 4.33 -1.19 3.75
N THR A 50 3.17 -0.94 4.32
CA THR A 50 2.04 -0.29 3.65
C THR A 50 1.76 1.06 4.30
N LEU A 51 1.72 2.12 3.48
CA LEU A 51 1.33 3.45 3.89
C LEU A 51 -0.10 3.70 3.43
N LYS A 52 -1.01 4.05 4.35
CA LYS A 52 -2.36 4.51 3.98
C LYS A 52 -2.43 6.02 4.07
N LEU A 53 -3.14 6.64 3.14
CA LEU A 53 -3.56 8.03 3.25
C LEU A 53 -4.89 8.06 3.99
N GLU A 54 -4.89 8.61 5.20
CA GLU A 54 -6.13 8.85 5.95
C GLU A 54 -6.66 10.25 5.61
N LYS A 55 -7.95 10.35 5.31
CA LYS A 55 -8.56 11.64 4.94
C LYS A 55 -8.48 12.58 6.15
N GLY A 56 -7.70 13.66 6.05
CA GLY A 56 -7.51 14.66 7.11
C GLY A 56 -6.27 14.50 7.99
N LYS A 57 -5.46 13.45 7.79
CA LYS A 57 -4.12 13.30 8.42
C LYS A 57 -3.12 12.89 7.34
N GLY A 58 -1.90 13.43 7.37
CA GLY A 58 -0.85 13.06 6.41
C GLY A 58 -0.58 11.55 6.38
N LEU A 59 0.22 11.08 5.42
CA LEU A 59 0.61 9.67 5.27
C LEU A 59 1.02 9.05 6.62
N HIS A 60 0.19 8.15 7.16
CA HIS A 60 0.48 7.45 8.40
C HIS A 60 1.01 6.05 8.09
N LYS A 61 2.19 5.72 8.64
CA LYS A 61 2.83 4.42 8.48
C LYS A 61 1.98 3.36 9.17
N GLY A 62 1.24 2.58 8.37
CA GLY A 62 0.53 1.40 8.86
C GLY A 62 1.54 0.38 9.35
N ILE A 63 1.57 0.16 10.66
CA ILE A 63 2.36 -0.90 11.27
C ILE A 63 1.83 -2.22 10.71
N LYS A 64 2.71 -3.00 10.07
CA LYS A 64 2.38 -4.34 9.59
C LYS A 64 2.09 -5.24 10.79
N ASN A 65 0.89 -5.81 10.83
CA ASN A 65 0.71 -7.09 11.51
C ASN A 65 1.23 -8.19 10.59
N ASN A 66 2.36 -8.79 10.98
CA ASN A 66 2.79 -10.10 10.51
C ASN A 66 1.66 -11.10 10.84
N TYR A 67 1.09 -11.74 9.84
CA TYR A 67 0.44 -13.03 10.04
C TYR A 67 1.38 -14.07 9.45
N TYR A 68 2.01 -14.81 10.37
CA TYR A 68 2.68 -16.08 10.11
C TYR A 68 1.65 -17.14 9.72
#